data_AF-A0A2X0RWK8-F1
#
_entry.id   AF-A0A2X0RWK8-F1
#
_cell.length_a   1.000
_cell.length_b   1.000
_cell.length_c   1.000
_cell.angle_alpha   90.00
_cell.angle_beta   90.00
_cell.angle_gamma   90.00
#
_symmetry.space_group_name_H-M   'P 1'
#
loop_
_entity.id
_entity.type
_entity.pdbx_description
1 polymer ?
#
loop_
_entity_poly.entity_id
_entity_poly.type
_entity_poly.pdbx_seq_one_letter_code
_entity_poly.pdbx_strand_id
1 'polypeptide(L)'
;MKKQIISLGALAVASSLFTWDNKADAIVTKDYSKESRVNENSKYGTLISDWYLKGRLTSLESQFINALDILETYHYGEKEYKDAKDKLMTRILGEDQYLLERKKVQYKEYKKLYQKYKEENPTSKVKMKTFDQYTIEDLTMREYNELTESLKSAVKDFEKDVEVIENQHHDLKPFTDEMEEKATSRVDDLANKAYSVYFAFVRDTQHKTEALELKAKVDLVLGDEDKPHRISNERIEKEMIKDLESIIEDFFIETGLNKPGNITSYDSSKHHYKNHSGRF
;
A
#
# COMPACT_ATOMS: atom_id res chain seq x y z
N MET A 1 -6.76 18.64 4.30
CA MET A 1 -7.85 17.81 4.85
C MET A 1 -7.36 16.38 4.87
N LYS A 2 -7.07 15.80 6.04
CA LYS A 2 -6.78 14.37 6.15
C LYS A 2 -8.09 13.62 5.89
N LYS A 3 -8.15 12.80 4.83
CA LYS A 3 -9.28 11.91 4.56
C LYS A 3 -9.29 10.87 5.68
N GLN A 4 -10.34 10.84 6.48
CA GLN A 4 -10.50 9.81 7.51
C GLN A 4 -10.68 8.45 6.83
N ILE A 5 -9.83 7.49 7.14
CA ILE A 5 -9.83 6.16 6.48
C ILE A 5 -11.03 5.30 6.90
N ILE A 6 -11.66 5.62 8.03
CA ILE A 6 -12.86 4.94 8.52
C ILE A 6 -14.02 5.21 7.54
N SER A 7 -14.35 4.21 6.70
CA SER A 7 -15.58 3.99 5.92
C SER A 7 -15.40 3.74 4.41
N LEU A 8 -14.48 4.41 3.73
CA LEU A 8 -14.32 4.33 2.26
C LEU A 8 -12.86 4.20 1.84
N GLY A 9 -11.91 4.63 2.68
CA GLY A 9 -10.48 4.57 2.38
C GLY A 9 -9.96 3.13 2.41
N ALA A 10 -10.28 2.37 3.45
CA ALA A 10 -9.82 0.99 3.61
C ALA A 10 -10.40 0.06 2.52
N LEU A 11 -11.67 0.20 2.16
CA LEU A 11 -12.29 -0.57 1.07
C LEU A 11 -11.68 -0.24 -0.31
N ALA A 12 -11.37 1.03 -0.57
CA ALA A 12 -10.69 1.44 -1.80
C ALA A 12 -9.27 0.87 -1.88
N VAL A 13 -8.49 0.94 -0.78
CA VAL A 13 -7.14 0.35 -0.70
C VAL A 13 -7.19 -1.18 -0.81
N ALA A 14 -8.17 -1.83 -0.18
CA ALA A 14 -8.36 -3.27 -0.32
C ALA A 14 -8.71 -3.68 -1.75
N SER A 15 -9.47 -2.86 -2.48
CA SER A 15 -9.78 -3.13 -3.88
C SER A 15 -8.56 -3.03 -4.82
N SER A 16 -7.58 -2.17 -4.52
CA SER A 16 -6.32 -2.10 -5.28
C SER A 16 -5.35 -3.22 -4.95
N LEU A 17 -5.38 -3.75 -3.72
CA LEU A 17 -4.53 -4.86 -3.28
C LEU A 17 -4.88 -6.23 -3.88
N PHE A 18 -6.13 -6.40 -4.34
CA PHE A 18 -6.67 -7.69 -4.81
C PHE A 18 -6.72 -7.85 -6.33
N THR A 19 -5.86 -7.13 -7.04
CA THR A 19 -5.73 -7.16 -8.52
C THR A 19 -5.33 -8.52 -9.08
N TRP A 20 -4.99 -9.49 -8.23
CA TRP A 20 -4.46 -10.80 -8.61
C TRP A 20 -5.49 -11.71 -9.27
N ASP A 21 -6.79 -11.44 -9.10
CA ASP A 21 -7.85 -12.38 -9.50
C ASP A 21 -9.11 -11.70 -10.11
N ASN A 22 -9.03 -10.43 -10.56
CA ASN A 22 -10.18 -9.67 -11.11
C ASN A 22 -11.42 -9.62 -10.18
N LYS A 23 -11.22 -9.64 -8.85
CA LYS A 23 -12.28 -9.73 -7.82
C LYS A 23 -12.53 -8.45 -7.02
N ALA A 24 -12.03 -7.30 -7.46
CA ALA A 24 -12.23 -6.03 -6.75
C ALA A 24 -13.71 -5.75 -6.42
N ASP A 25 -14.61 -6.09 -7.35
CA ASP A 25 -16.07 -5.91 -7.18
C ASP A 25 -16.68 -6.86 -6.13
N ALA A 26 -16.09 -8.05 -5.94
CA ALA A 26 -16.53 -9.03 -4.93
C ALA A 26 -16.15 -8.60 -3.51
N ILE A 27 -15.09 -7.81 -3.33
CA ILE A 27 -14.64 -7.33 -2.02
C ILE A 27 -15.48 -6.14 -1.56
N VAL A 28 -15.81 -5.24 -2.48
CA VAL A 28 -16.66 -4.06 -2.20
C VAL A 28 -18.11 -4.48 -1.87
N THR A 29 -18.57 -5.61 -2.42
CA THR A 29 -19.95 -6.09 -2.24
C THR A 29 -20.12 -7.16 -1.16
N LYS A 30 -19.03 -7.75 -0.66
CA LYS A 30 -19.08 -8.79 0.37
C LYS A 30 -19.34 -8.20 1.76
N ASP A 31 -20.26 -8.82 2.48
CA ASP A 31 -20.54 -8.47 3.88
C ASP A 31 -19.51 -9.14 4.82
N TYR A 32 -18.61 -8.32 5.38
CA TYR A 32 -17.61 -8.74 6.36
C TYR A 32 -18.07 -8.57 7.81
N SER A 33 -19.34 -8.24 8.05
CA SER A 33 -19.84 -7.85 9.39
C SER A 33 -19.71 -8.97 10.44
N LYS A 34 -19.55 -10.24 10.02
CA LYS A 34 -19.34 -11.39 10.92
C LYS A 34 -17.86 -11.73 11.17
N GLU A 35 -16.95 -11.05 10.50
CA GLU A 35 -15.50 -11.29 10.62
C GLU A 35 -14.87 -10.47 11.76
N SER A 36 -15.55 -9.43 12.23
CA SER A 36 -15.12 -8.65 13.40
C SER A 36 -15.09 -9.53 14.65
N ARG A 37 -14.02 -9.38 15.44
CA ARG A 37 -13.88 -10.04 16.75
C ARG A 37 -14.38 -9.20 17.91
N VAL A 38 -14.96 -8.03 17.64
CA VAL A 38 -15.58 -7.18 18.68
C VAL A 38 -16.83 -7.87 19.20
N ASN A 39 -17.01 -7.89 20.52
CA ASN A 39 -18.19 -8.49 21.11
C ASN A 39 -19.40 -7.58 20.87
N GLU A 40 -20.50 -8.15 20.37
CA GLU A 40 -21.74 -7.42 20.05
C GLU A 40 -22.27 -6.61 21.23
N ASN A 41 -22.04 -7.07 22.47
CA ASN A 41 -22.48 -6.37 23.67
C ASN A 41 -21.53 -5.24 24.13
N SER A 42 -20.34 -5.09 23.52
CA SER A 42 -19.35 -4.09 23.91
C SER A 42 -19.81 -2.66 23.64
N LYS A 43 -20.66 -2.46 22.63
CA LYS A 43 -21.23 -1.15 22.29
C LYS A 43 -22.22 -0.58 23.31
N TYR A 44 -22.70 -1.41 24.23
CA TYR A 44 -23.66 -1.00 25.28
C TYR A 44 -22.97 -0.66 26.61
N GLY A 45 -21.64 -0.62 26.64
CA GLY A 45 -20.87 -0.19 27.80
C GLY A 45 -20.83 1.35 27.97
N THR A 46 -20.02 1.81 28.93
CA THR A 46 -19.81 3.23 29.17
C THR A 46 -19.12 3.91 27.99
N LEU A 47 -19.76 4.95 27.46
CA LEU A 47 -19.21 5.76 26.38
C LEU A 47 -17.97 6.54 26.83
N ILE A 48 -17.02 6.66 25.92
CA ILE A 48 -15.85 7.53 26.09
C ILE A 48 -16.29 8.99 25.98
N SER A 49 -15.77 9.85 26.85
CA SER A 49 -15.97 11.31 26.75
C SER A 49 -15.43 11.86 25.42
N ASP A 50 -16.18 12.77 24.76
CA ASP A 50 -15.86 13.30 23.41
C ASP A 50 -14.40 13.76 23.26
N TRP A 51 -13.86 14.46 24.26
CA TRP A 51 -12.49 14.96 24.21
C TRP A 51 -11.45 13.82 24.10
N TYR A 52 -11.70 12.68 24.74
CA TYR A 52 -10.82 11.51 24.71
C TYR A 52 -11.11 10.61 23.50
N LEU A 53 -12.36 10.59 23.04
CA LEU A 53 -12.83 9.82 21.88
C LEU A 53 -12.05 10.14 20.61
N LYS A 54 -11.82 11.43 20.32
CA LYS A 54 -11.09 11.86 19.11
C LYS A 54 -9.69 11.24 19.03
N GLY A 55 -9.00 11.16 20.17
CA GLY A 55 -7.70 10.51 20.27
C GLY A 55 -7.76 9.01 20.02
N ARG A 56 -8.81 8.33 20.52
CA ARG A 56 -9.02 6.89 20.27
C ARG A 56 -9.36 6.59 18.82
N LEU A 57 -10.19 7.40 18.17
CA LEU A 57 -10.50 7.27 16.74
C LEU A 57 -9.25 7.45 15.86
N THR A 58 -8.44 8.47 16.18
CA THR A 58 -7.15 8.68 15.49
C THR A 58 -6.22 7.48 15.66
N SER A 59 -6.19 6.91 16.87
CA SER A 59 -5.38 5.72 17.16
C SER A 59 -5.87 4.48 16.42
N LEU A 60 -7.19 4.31 16.22
CA LEU A 60 -7.73 3.21 15.41
C LEU A 60 -7.34 3.41 13.94
N GLU A 61 -7.53 4.62 13.41
CA GLU A 61 -7.13 4.97 12.04
C GLU A 61 -5.65 4.66 11.77
N SER A 62 -4.75 5.04 12.68
CA SER A 62 -3.32 4.70 12.55
C SER A 62 -3.04 3.20 12.55
N GLN A 63 -3.82 2.40 13.29
CA GLN A 63 -3.65 0.95 13.30
C GLN A 63 -4.10 0.31 11.98
N PHE A 64 -5.20 0.79 11.39
CA PHE A 64 -5.64 0.35 10.07
C PHE A 64 -4.62 0.70 8.99
N ILE A 65 -4.10 1.94 8.99
CA ILE A 65 -3.03 2.37 8.07
C ILE A 65 -1.85 1.42 8.17
N ASN A 66 -1.32 1.23 9.38
CA ASN A 66 -0.15 0.38 9.58
C ASN A 66 -0.39 -1.07 9.14
N ALA A 67 -1.56 -1.63 9.42
CA ALA A 67 -1.90 -2.99 9.01
C ALA A 67 -2.04 -3.13 7.47
N LEU A 68 -2.57 -2.10 6.79
CA LEU A 68 -2.64 -2.06 5.33
C LEU A 68 -1.25 -1.86 4.70
N ASP A 69 -0.41 -1.00 5.29
CA ASP A 69 0.96 -0.76 4.82
C ASP A 69 1.81 -2.05 4.86
N ILE A 70 1.58 -2.92 5.86
CA ILE A 70 2.20 -4.26 5.91
C ILE A 70 1.81 -5.08 4.68
N LEU A 71 0.54 -5.05 4.25
CA LEU A 71 0.07 -5.80 3.08
C LEU A 71 0.60 -5.25 1.75
N GLU A 72 0.86 -3.95 1.68
CA GLU A 72 1.44 -3.25 0.53
C GLU A 72 2.97 -3.38 0.43
N THR A 73 3.61 -3.98 1.43
CA THR A 73 5.07 -4.15 1.42
C THR A 73 5.47 -5.02 0.22
N TYR A 74 6.31 -4.46 -0.67
CA TYR A 74 6.71 -5.08 -1.95
C TYR A 74 7.22 -6.52 -1.80
N HIS A 75 7.91 -6.82 -0.70
CA HIS A 75 8.37 -8.18 -0.36
C HIS A 75 7.25 -9.24 -0.40
N TYR A 76 6.02 -8.86 -0.03
CA TYR A 76 4.85 -9.74 -0.05
C TYR A 76 4.09 -9.67 -1.39
N GLY A 77 4.74 -9.25 -2.46
CA GLY A 77 4.21 -9.25 -3.83
C GLY A 77 4.26 -10.61 -4.53
N GLU A 78 4.55 -11.69 -3.79
CA GLU A 78 4.73 -13.06 -4.30
C GLU A 78 3.51 -13.95 -4.08
N LYS A 79 3.33 -14.94 -4.97
CA LYS A 79 2.15 -15.82 -4.99
C LYS A 79 2.00 -16.65 -3.72
N GLU A 80 3.10 -17.03 -3.12
CA GLU A 80 3.14 -17.82 -1.89
C GLU A 80 2.54 -17.06 -0.70
N TYR A 81 2.63 -15.73 -0.68
CA TYR A 81 2.05 -14.91 0.40
C TYR A 81 0.57 -14.62 0.23
N LYS A 82 -0.03 -14.98 -0.91
CA LYS A 82 -1.42 -14.61 -1.24
C LYS A 82 -2.40 -15.00 -0.13
N ASP A 83 -2.38 -16.25 0.32
CA ASP A 83 -3.35 -16.72 1.32
C ASP A 83 -3.14 -16.07 2.70
N ALA A 84 -1.88 -15.80 3.07
CA ALA A 84 -1.55 -15.05 4.29
C ALA A 84 -2.05 -13.60 4.21
N LYS A 85 -1.86 -12.93 3.07
CA LYS A 85 -2.39 -11.58 2.81
C LYS A 85 -3.90 -11.56 2.82
N ASP A 86 -4.55 -12.54 2.19
CA ASP A 86 -6.01 -12.63 2.13
C ASP A 86 -6.62 -12.81 3.53
N LYS A 87 -5.96 -13.62 4.38
CA LYS A 87 -6.34 -13.81 5.78
C LYS A 87 -6.20 -12.53 6.59
N LEU A 88 -5.08 -11.81 6.48
CA LEU A 88 -4.89 -10.53 7.18
C LEU A 88 -5.87 -9.47 6.65
N MET A 89 -6.04 -9.32 5.33
CA MET A 89 -7.00 -8.37 4.75
C MET A 89 -8.42 -8.65 5.25
N THR A 90 -8.87 -9.91 5.21
CA THR A 90 -10.22 -10.29 5.67
C THR A 90 -10.46 -9.83 7.11
N ARG A 91 -9.43 -9.93 7.96
CA ARG A 91 -9.48 -9.48 9.35
C ARG A 91 -9.55 -7.95 9.45
N ILE A 92 -8.72 -7.23 8.70
CA ILE A 92 -8.74 -5.76 8.63
C ILE A 92 -10.12 -5.27 8.18
N LEU A 93 -10.66 -5.82 7.09
CA LEU A 93 -11.97 -5.46 6.56
C LEU A 93 -13.11 -5.79 7.52
N GLY A 94 -13.03 -6.90 8.25
CA GLY A 94 -13.98 -7.22 9.31
C GLY A 94 -14.07 -6.13 10.38
N GLU A 95 -12.93 -5.63 10.85
CA GLU A 95 -12.90 -4.58 11.87
C GLU A 95 -13.26 -3.18 11.33
N ASP A 96 -12.89 -2.85 10.08
CA ASP A 96 -13.33 -1.60 9.45
C ASP A 96 -14.85 -1.61 9.21
N GLN A 97 -15.39 -2.74 8.75
CA GLN A 97 -16.83 -2.94 8.55
C GLN A 97 -17.61 -2.76 9.86
N TYR A 98 -17.06 -3.23 11.00
CA TYR A 98 -17.65 -2.98 12.32
C TYR A 98 -17.80 -1.47 12.59
N LEU A 99 -16.73 -0.69 12.41
CA LEU A 99 -16.76 0.77 12.62
C LEU A 99 -17.68 1.48 11.62
N LEU A 100 -17.72 1.01 10.37
CA LEU A 100 -18.62 1.52 9.34
C LEU A 100 -20.09 1.33 9.74
N GLU A 101 -20.47 0.13 10.18
CA GLU A 101 -21.84 -0.14 10.63
C GLU A 101 -22.19 0.67 11.90
N ARG A 102 -21.25 0.83 12.84
CA ARG A 102 -21.42 1.73 14.00
C ARG A 102 -21.70 3.17 13.54
N LYS A 103 -20.91 3.69 12.60
CA LYS A 103 -21.10 5.03 12.03
C LYS A 103 -22.46 5.17 11.33
N LYS A 104 -22.89 4.17 10.55
CA LYS A 104 -24.20 4.16 9.87
C LYS A 104 -25.36 4.22 10.86
N VAL A 105 -25.31 3.44 11.92
CA VAL A 105 -26.35 3.43 12.97
C VAL A 105 -26.39 4.77 13.70
N GLN A 106 -25.24 5.27 14.15
CA GLN A 106 -25.16 6.55 14.86
C GLN A 106 -25.61 7.73 13.99
N TYR A 107 -25.26 7.74 12.71
CA TYR A 107 -25.71 8.78 11.78
C TYR A 107 -27.24 8.80 11.61
N LYS A 108 -27.91 7.64 11.66
CA LYS A 108 -29.37 7.58 11.62
C LYS A 108 -30.00 8.26 12.86
N GLU A 109 -29.42 8.06 14.04
CA GLU A 109 -29.88 8.71 15.27
C GLU A 109 -29.53 10.21 15.30
N TYR A 110 -28.33 10.58 14.85
CA TYR A 110 -27.92 11.98 14.67
C TYR A 110 -28.92 12.77 13.81
N LYS A 111 -29.39 12.21 12.69
CA LYS A 111 -30.39 12.86 11.84
C LYS A 111 -31.70 13.14 12.58
N LYS A 112 -32.16 12.21 13.43
CA LYS A 112 -33.38 12.40 14.23
C LYS A 112 -33.19 13.49 15.29
N LEU A 113 -32.04 13.48 15.98
CA LEU A 113 -31.69 14.50 16.98
C LEU A 113 -31.54 15.89 16.35
N TYR A 114 -30.92 15.98 15.18
CA TYR A 114 -30.78 17.23 14.43
C TYR A 114 -32.13 17.80 14.01
N GLN A 115 -33.06 16.94 13.55
CA GLN A 115 -34.42 17.36 13.21
C GLN A 115 -35.14 17.96 14.42
N LYS A 116 -35.13 17.26 15.56
CA LYS A 116 -35.69 17.76 16.81
C LYS A 116 -35.03 19.07 17.25
N TYR A 117 -33.71 19.17 17.17
CA TYR A 117 -32.98 20.40 17.47
C TYR A 117 -33.44 21.57 16.60
N LYS A 118 -33.70 21.35 15.30
CA LYS A 118 -34.19 22.39 14.38
C LYS A 118 -35.62 22.83 14.68
N GLU A 119 -36.47 21.93 15.15
CA GLU A 119 -37.83 22.24 15.62
C GLU A 119 -37.79 23.10 16.89
N GLU A 120 -36.89 22.77 17.83
CA GLU A 120 -36.68 23.53 19.07
C GLU A 120 -35.93 24.87 18.82
N ASN A 121 -35.15 24.96 17.74
CA ASN A 121 -34.29 26.10 17.42
C ASN A 121 -34.50 26.57 15.95
N PRO A 122 -35.67 27.14 15.62
CA PRO A 122 -36.04 27.45 14.23
C PRO A 122 -35.09 28.47 13.58
N THR A 123 -34.56 29.42 14.34
CA THR A 123 -33.62 30.45 13.88
C THR A 123 -32.18 29.96 13.72
N SER A 124 -31.86 28.73 14.16
CA SER A 124 -30.50 28.19 14.07
C SER A 124 -30.03 28.06 12.62
N LYS A 125 -28.84 28.58 12.33
CA LYS A 125 -28.18 28.48 11.00
C LYS A 125 -27.28 27.25 10.87
N VAL A 126 -27.21 26.40 11.90
CA VAL A 126 -26.38 25.19 11.91
C VAL A 126 -26.90 24.23 10.85
N LYS A 127 -26.03 23.77 9.95
CA LYS A 127 -26.35 22.80 8.90
C LYS A 127 -26.08 21.39 9.40
N MET A 128 -26.91 20.44 8.96
CA MET A 128 -26.69 19.03 9.22
C MET A 128 -25.39 18.57 8.55
N LYS A 129 -24.59 17.78 9.25
CA LYS A 129 -23.41 17.12 8.68
C LYS A 129 -23.85 16.06 7.66
N THR A 130 -23.12 15.94 6.56
CA THR A 130 -23.24 14.77 5.68
C THR A 130 -22.66 13.52 6.36
N PHE A 131 -22.91 12.33 5.81
CA PHE A 131 -22.32 11.09 6.33
C PHE A 131 -20.78 11.14 6.35
N ASP A 132 -20.17 11.72 5.32
CA ASP A 132 -18.71 11.85 5.21
C ASP A 132 -18.12 12.82 6.24
N GLN A 133 -18.89 13.85 6.62
CA GLN A 133 -18.49 14.84 7.63
C GLN A 133 -18.82 14.39 9.07
N TYR A 134 -19.68 13.38 9.21
CA TYR A 134 -20.04 12.79 10.49
C TYR A 134 -18.92 11.86 10.97
N THR A 135 -18.60 11.95 12.25
CA THR A 135 -17.65 11.08 12.94
C THR A 135 -18.39 10.25 13.96
N ILE A 136 -17.89 9.05 14.28
CA ILE A 136 -18.42 8.27 15.40
C ILE A 136 -18.39 9.12 16.67
N GLU A 137 -19.52 9.20 17.35
CA GLU A 137 -19.70 9.96 18.61
C GLU A 137 -19.86 9.00 19.79
N ASP A 138 -20.32 7.76 19.55
CA ASP A 138 -20.47 6.73 20.57
C ASP A 138 -19.45 5.61 20.36
N LEU A 139 -18.47 5.50 21.25
CA LEU A 139 -17.53 4.37 21.30
C LEU A 139 -17.22 4.07 22.77
N THR A 140 -17.20 2.80 23.15
CA THR A 140 -16.75 2.38 24.48
C THR A 140 -15.27 2.04 24.48
N MET A 141 -14.63 2.10 25.65
CA MET A 141 -13.25 1.60 25.79
C MET A 141 -13.15 0.09 25.52
N ARG A 142 -14.25 -0.65 25.72
CA ARG A 142 -14.30 -2.09 25.45
C ARG A 142 -14.21 -2.35 23.95
N GLU A 143 -15.00 -1.64 23.14
CA GLU A 143 -14.92 -1.69 21.67
C GLU A 143 -13.51 -1.33 21.17
N TYR A 144 -12.95 -0.21 21.66
CA TYR A 144 -11.62 0.24 21.27
C TYR A 144 -10.52 -0.80 21.55
N ASN A 145 -10.54 -1.40 22.74
CA ASN A 145 -9.56 -2.42 23.13
C ASN A 145 -9.72 -3.70 22.30
N GLU A 146 -10.96 -4.15 22.07
CA GLU A 146 -11.24 -5.35 21.27
C GLU A 146 -10.80 -5.19 19.81
N LEU A 147 -11.06 -4.02 19.19
CA LEU A 147 -10.56 -3.68 17.85
C LEU A 147 -9.03 -3.71 17.79
N THR A 148 -8.39 -3.05 18.76
CA THR A 148 -6.93 -2.95 18.85
C THR A 148 -6.29 -4.34 18.99
N GLU A 149 -6.80 -5.17 19.90
CA GLU A 149 -6.28 -6.52 20.10
C GLU A 149 -6.58 -7.44 18.92
N SER A 150 -7.73 -7.27 18.24
CA SER A 150 -8.05 -8.03 17.04
C SER A 150 -7.07 -7.76 15.89
N LEU A 151 -6.79 -6.49 15.60
CA LEU A 151 -5.82 -6.08 14.57
C LEU A 151 -4.40 -6.53 14.93
N LYS A 152 -3.97 -6.29 16.18
CA LYS A 152 -2.65 -6.71 16.66
C LYS A 152 -2.47 -8.23 16.59
N SER A 153 -3.50 -9.00 16.95
CA SER A 153 -3.50 -10.46 16.80
C SER A 153 -3.43 -10.86 15.33
N ALA A 154 -4.16 -10.19 14.43
CA ALA A 154 -4.13 -10.50 13.01
C ALA A 154 -2.75 -10.25 12.39
N VAL A 155 -2.09 -9.15 12.75
CA VAL A 155 -0.72 -8.86 12.30
C VAL A 155 0.27 -9.92 12.79
N LYS A 156 0.18 -10.33 14.06
CA LYS A 156 1.03 -11.43 14.59
C LYS A 156 0.77 -12.77 13.89
N ASP A 157 -0.49 -13.07 13.60
CA ASP A 157 -0.84 -14.28 12.86
C ASP A 157 -0.24 -14.23 11.44
N PHE A 158 -0.26 -13.06 10.79
CA PHE A 158 0.37 -12.84 9.49
C PHE A 158 1.89 -13.01 9.54
N GLU A 159 2.58 -12.40 10.51
CA GLU A 159 4.03 -12.56 10.71
C GLU A 159 4.42 -14.03 10.86
N LYS A 160 3.62 -14.80 11.59
CA LYS A 160 3.84 -16.24 11.76
C LYS A 160 3.59 -17.02 10.47
N ASP A 161 2.53 -16.70 9.73
CA ASP A 161 2.24 -17.34 8.45
C ASP A 161 3.37 -17.07 7.43
N VAL A 162 3.88 -15.83 7.40
CA VAL A 162 5.06 -15.42 6.60
C VAL A 162 6.30 -16.22 6.98
N GLU A 163 6.62 -16.34 8.26
CA GLU A 163 7.78 -17.13 8.73
C GLU A 163 7.69 -18.59 8.27
N VAL A 164 6.48 -19.19 8.29
CA VAL A 164 6.27 -20.55 7.80
C VAL A 164 6.54 -20.65 6.29
N ILE A 165 6.05 -19.67 5.51
CA ILE A 165 6.25 -19.61 4.06
C ILE A 165 7.74 -19.48 3.72
N GLU A 166 8.45 -18.53 4.34
CA GLU A 166 9.87 -18.28 4.09
C GLU A 166 10.77 -19.46 4.48
N ASN A 167 10.39 -20.22 5.51
CA ASN A 167 11.11 -21.44 5.89
C ASN A 167 10.89 -22.59 4.88
N GLN A 168 9.78 -22.59 4.16
CA GLN A 168 9.48 -23.56 3.09
C GLN A 168 10.07 -23.16 1.74
N HIS A 169 10.25 -21.85 1.50
CA HIS A 169 10.73 -21.26 0.26
C HIS A 169 11.99 -20.42 0.51
N HIS A 170 13.17 -21.06 0.42
CA HIS A 170 14.44 -20.43 0.78
C HIS A 170 14.77 -19.15 -0.01
N ASP A 171 14.32 -19.05 -1.26
CA ASP A 171 14.50 -17.89 -2.13
C ASP A 171 13.64 -16.68 -1.71
N LEU A 172 12.60 -16.90 -0.92
CA LEU A 172 11.76 -15.85 -0.33
C LEU A 172 12.30 -15.34 1.01
N LYS A 173 13.18 -16.10 1.65
CA LYS A 173 13.74 -15.75 2.96
C LYS A 173 14.51 -14.43 2.89
N PRO A 174 14.28 -13.49 3.83
CA PRO A 174 14.97 -12.22 3.83
C PRO A 174 16.48 -12.36 3.90
N PHE A 175 17.16 -11.53 3.12
CA PHE A 175 18.60 -11.36 3.18
C PHE A 175 19.04 -10.75 4.52
N THR A 176 20.31 -10.96 4.86
CA THR A 176 20.99 -10.11 5.82
C THR A 176 21.30 -8.75 5.19
N ASP A 177 21.54 -7.72 6.01
CA ASP A 177 21.88 -6.38 5.51
C ASP A 177 23.02 -6.39 4.48
N GLU A 178 24.08 -7.18 4.71
CA GLU A 178 25.21 -7.31 3.78
C GLU A 178 24.82 -7.97 2.45
N MET A 179 23.95 -8.99 2.49
CA MET A 179 23.49 -9.67 1.28
C MET A 179 22.56 -8.78 0.48
N GLU A 180 21.68 -8.04 1.16
CA GLU A 180 20.79 -7.07 0.54
C GLU A 180 21.55 -5.92 -0.12
N GLU A 181 22.59 -5.37 0.54
CA GLU A 181 23.43 -4.32 -0.05
C GLU A 181 24.10 -4.80 -1.34
N LYS A 182 24.62 -6.03 -1.36
CA LYS A 182 25.23 -6.63 -2.55
C LYS A 182 24.21 -6.84 -3.67
N ALA A 183 23.03 -7.37 -3.35
CA ALA A 183 21.97 -7.60 -4.31
C ALA A 183 21.46 -6.28 -4.91
N THR A 184 21.20 -5.28 -4.05
CA THR A 184 20.81 -3.93 -4.45
C THR A 184 21.84 -3.29 -5.36
N SER A 185 23.13 -3.36 -5.00
CA SER A 185 24.20 -2.81 -5.84
C SER A 185 24.26 -3.45 -7.23
N ARG A 186 23.94 -4.75 -7.38
CA ARG A 186 23.90 -5.41 -8.69
C ARG A 186 22.72 -4.94 -9.54
N VAL A 187 21.54 -4.82 -8.92
CA VAL A 187 20.34 -4.29 -9.57
C VAL A 187 20.58 -2.84 -10.03
N ASP A 188 21.12 -2.00 -9.15
CA ASP A 188 21.41 -0.60 -9.43
C ASP A 188 22.46 -0.44 -10.54
N ASP A 189 23.51 -1.27 -10.57
CA ASP A 189 24.48 -1.26 -11.66
C ASP A 189 23.83 -1.54 -13.02
N LEU A 190 22.94 -2.53 -13.08
CA LEU A 190 22.22 -2.89 -14.30
C LEU A 190 21.24 -1.79 -14.73
N ALA A 191 20.47 -1.23 -13.80
CA ALA A 191 19.61 -0.07 -14.05
C ALA A 191 20.41 1.12 -14.58
N ASN A 192 21.59 1.40 -14.00
CA ASN A 192 22.48 2.45 -14.48
C ASN A 192 23.05 2.19 -15.87
N LYS A 193 23.23 0.93 -16.27
CA LYS A 193 23.53 0.59 -17.68
C LYS A 193 22.35 0.89 -18.59
N ALA A 194 21.12 0.58 -18.17
CA ALA A 194 19.92 0.94 -18.91
C ALA A 194 19.79 2.47 -19.08
N TYR A 195 20.07 3.25 -18.02
CA TYR A 195 20.08 4.71 -18.11
C TYR A 195 21.14 5.23 -19.09
N SER A 196 22.27 4.56 -19.23
CA SER A 196 23.28 4.92 -20.24
C SER A 196 22.76 4.70 -21.66
N VAL A 197 22.01 3.62 -21.91
CA VAL A 197 21.32 3.41 -23.19
C VAL A 197 20.29 4.51 -23.42
N TYR A 198 19.44 4.79 -22.42
CA TYR A 198 18.47 5.88 -22.50
C TYR A 198 19.13 7.21 -22.90
N PHE A 199 20.18 7.64 -22.19
CA PHE A 199 20.83 8.92 -22.47
C PHE A 199 21.53 8.96 -23.82
N ALA A 200 22.04 7.82 -24.32
CA ALA A 200 22.63 7.73 -25.65
C ALA A 200 21.62 7.97 -26.77
N PHE A 201 20.36 7.55 -26.59
CA PHE A 201 19.34 7.56 -27.66
C PHE A 201 18.19 8.56 -27.45
N VAL A 202 18.00 9.16 -26.27
CA VAL A 202 16.90 10.12 -26.03
C VAL A 202 17.00 11.39 -26.89
N ARG A 203 18.19 11.71 -27.39
CA ARG A 203 18.44 12.85 -28.30
C ARG A 203 18.48 12.43 -29.77
N ASP A 204 18.45 11.13 -30.05
CA ASP A 204 18.32 10.61 -31.39
C ASP A 204 16.86 10.71 -31.83
N THR A 205 16.59 11.50 -32.87
CA THR A 205 15.23 11.70 -33.37
C THR A 205 14.56 10.41 -33.85
N GLN A 206 15.33 9.39 -34.24
CA GLN A 206 14.81 8.13 -34.74
C GLN A 206 14.39 7.17 -33.63
N HIS A 207 15.05 7.23 -32.46
CA HIS A 207 14.90 6.24 -31.37
C HIS A 207 14.46 6.86 -30.04
N LYS A 208 14.04 8.12 -30.06
CA LYS A 208 13.69 8.89 -28.87
C LYS A 208 12.53 8.28 -28.09
N THR A 209 11.51 7.74 -28.78
CA THR A 209 10.32 7.19 -28.14
C THR A 209 10.68 5.94 -27.34
N GLU A 210 11.40 5.01 -27.99
CA GLU A 210 11.86 3.75 -27.41
C GLU A 210 12.81 4.03 -26.23
N ALA A 211 13.65 5.06 -26.32
CA ALA A 211 14.49 5.49 -25.20
C ALA A 211 13.66 6.01 -24.01
N LEU A 212 12.61 6.82 -24.24
CA LEU A 212 11.73 7.30 -23.18
C LEU A 212 10.93 6.17 -22.53
N GLU A 213 10.46 5.21 -23.33
CA GLU A 213 9.80 4.00 -22.83
C GLU A 213 10.74 3.13 -22.00
N LEU A 214 11.98 2.94 -22.46
CA LEU A 214 13.04 2.28 -21.68
C LEU A 214 13.19 2.91 -20.30
N LYS A 215 13.35 4.25 -20.23
CA LYS A 215 13.48 4.96 -18.95
C LYS A 215 12.24 4.73 -18.07
N ALA A 216 11.04 4.90 -18.62
CA ALA A 216 9.81 4.76 -17.86
C ALA A 216 9.59 3.34 -17.34
N LYS A 217 9.92 2.31 -18.14
CA LYS A 217 9.85 0.90 -17.73
C LYS A 217 10.86 0.58 -16.61
N VAL A 218 12.09 1.10 -16.70
CA VAL A 218 13.11 0.97 -15.63
C VAL A 218 12.63 1.64 -14.34
N ASP A 219 12.17 2.89 -14.41
CA ASP A 219 11.66 3.62 -13.24
C ASP A 219 10.48 2.88 -12.59
N LEU A 220 9.57 2.30 -13.40
CA LEU A 220 8.41 1.55 -12.90
C LEU A 220 8.83 0.31 -12.10
N VAL A 221 9.82 -0.44 -12.60
CA VAL A 221 10.29 -1.69 -11.98
C VAL A 221 11.11 -1.41 -10.70
N LEU A 222 11.91 -0.34 -10.70
CA LEU A 222 12.67 0.06 -9.51
C LEU A 222 11.80 0.68 -8.41
N GLY A 223 10.66 1.26 -8.77
CA GLY A 223 9.78 1.98 -7.86
C GLY A 223 10.17 3.46 -7.71
N ASP A 224 9.56 4.14 -6.74
CA ASP A 224 9.76 5.57 -6.52
C ASP A 224 11.23 5.89 -6.16
N GLU A 225 11.81 6.94 -6.76
CA GLU A 225 13.24 7.29 -6.58
C GLU A 225 13.61 7.57 -5.11
N ASP A 226 12.68 8.13 -4.32
CA ASP A 226 12.88 8.38 -2.89
C ASP A 226 12.65 7.15 -2.00
N LYS A 227 11.96 6.13 -2.53
CA LYS A 227 11.58 4.89 -1.84
C LYS A 227 11.53 3.70 -2.80
N PRO A 228 12.68 3.28 -3.34
CA PRO A 228 12.72 2.20 -4.31
C PRO A 228 12.29 0.88 -3.67
N HIS A 229 11.86 -0.07 -4.51
CA HIS A 229 11.54 -1.41 -4.09
C HIS A 229 12.78 -2.11 -3.53
N ARG A 230 12.66 -2.57 -2.28
CA ARG A 230 13.77 -3.16 -1.52
C ARG A 230 14.10 -4.56 -2.03
N ILE A 231 15.37 -4.82 -2.37
CA ILE A 231 15.85 -6.12 -2.88
C ILE A 231 16.09 -7.08 -1.72
N SER A 232 14.99 -7.49 -1.08
CA SER A 232 14.99 -8.08 0.26
C SER A 232 15.20 -9.59 0.31
N ASN A 233 15.13 -10.31 -0.82
CA ASN A 233 15.39 -11.74 -0.89
C ASN A 233 15.94 -12.14 -2.28
N GLU A 234 16.35 -13.39 -2.42
CA GLU A 234 16.96 -13.92 -3.66
C GLU A 234 16.01 -13.86 -4.85
N ARG A 235 14.72 -14.11 -4.64
CA ARG A 235 13.75 -14.08 -5.72
C ARG A 235 13.60 -12.68 -6.29
N ILE A 236 13.46 -11.66 -5.44
CA ILE A 236 13.37 -10.27 -5.89
C ILE A 236 14.63 -9.88 -6.66
N GLU A 237 15.83 -10.22 -6.16
CA GLU A 237 17.07 -9.95 -6.89
C GLU A 237 17.04 -10.57 -8.30
N LYS A 238 16.67 -11.85 -8.38
CA LYS A 238 16.67 -12.60 -9.64
C LYS A 238 15.64 -12.09 -10.64
N GLU A 239 14.40 -11.85 -10.21
CA GLU A 239 13.36 -11.38 -11.13
C GLU A 239 13.59 -9.91 -11.52
N MET A 240 14.03 -9.04 -10.59
CA MET A 240 14.36 -7.65 -10.91
C MET A 240 15.50 -7.55 -11.95
N ILE A 241 16.55 -8.39 -11.82
CA ILE A 241 17.63 -8.45 -12.81
C ILE A 241 17.10 -8.88 -14.18
N LYS A 242 16.27 -9.94 -14.23
CA LYS A 242 15.69 -10.41 -15.50
C LYS A 242 14.78 -9.39 -16.14
N ASP A 243 13.93 -8.73 -15.35
CA ASP A 243 13.01 -7.71 -15.84
C ASP A 243 13.78 -6.54 -16.43
N LEU A 244 14.82 -6.06 -15.74
CA LEU A 244 15.71 -5.02 -16.25
C LEU A 244 16.49 -5.48 -17.50
N GLU A 245 17.01 -6.71 -17.53
CA GLU A 245 17.67 -7.27 -18.71
C GLU A 245 16.73 -7.34 -19.92
N SER A 246 15.49 -7.80 -19.71
CA SER A 246 14.44 -7.87 -20.73
C SER A 246 14.06 -6.48 -21.21
N ILE A 247 13.88 -5.51 -20.31
CA ILE A 247 13.57 -4.12 -20.67
C ILE A 247 14.68 -3.49 -21.53
N ILE A 248 15.95 -3.77 -21.21
CA ILE A 248 17.08 -3.34 -22.05
C ILE A 248 17.03 -4.04 -23.42
N GLU A 249 16.75 -5.34 -23.46
CA GLU A 249 16.66 -6.11 -24.70
C GLU A 249 15.51 -5.66 -25.60
N ASP A 250 14.34 -5.37 -25.03
CA ASP A 250 13.18 -4.85 -25.72
C ASP A 250 13.53 -3.58 -26.50
N PHE A 251 14.29 -2.66 -25.89
CA PHE A 251 14.76 -1.46 -26.59
C PHE A 251 15.55 -1.82 -27.87
N PHE A 252 16.48 -2.79 -27.81
CA PHE A 252 17.28 -3.18 -28.96
C PHE A 252 16.45 -3.92 -30.01
N ILE A 253 15.49 -4.75 -29.58
CA ILE A 253 14.57 -5.46 -30.48
C ILE A 253 13.66 -4.46 -31.22
N GLU A 254 13.03 -3.52 -30.49
CA GLU A 254 12.10 -2.53 -31.04
C GLU A 254 12.80 -1.56 -31.99
N THR A 255 14.04 -1.14 -31.67
CA THR A 255 14.82 -0.24 -32.53
C THR A 255 15.55 -0.94 -33.68
N GLY A 256 15.67 -2.27 -33.65
CA GLY A 256 16.46 -3.07 -34.59
C GLY A 256 17.98 -2.89 -34.45
N LEU A 257 18.43 -2.28 -33.34
CA LEU A 257 19.84 -2.10 -33.03
C LEU A 257 20.43 -3.36 -32.37
N ASN A 258 21.74 -3.55 -32.47
CA ASN A 258 22.41 -4.66 -31.79
C ASN A 258 22.78 -4.29 -30.34
N LYS A 259 22.39 -5.12 -29.37
CA LYS A 259 22.83 -4.99 -27.97
C LYS A 259 24.36 -5.17 -27.88
N PRO A 260 25.11 -4.16 -27.40
CA PRO A 260 26.56 -4.31 -27.25
C PRO A 260 26.88 -5.28 -26.10
N GLY A 261 27.99 -6.01 -26.23
CA GLY A 261 28.43 -6.96 -25.21
C GLY A 261 28.87 -6.34 -23.88
N ASN A 262 29.07 -5.01 -23.83
CA ASN A 262 29.35 -4.26 -22.62
C ASN A 262 28.77 -2.84 -22.72
N ILE A 263 28.12 -2.38 -21.66
CA ILE A 263 27.60 -1.02 -21.50
C ILE A 263 28.18 -0.47 -20.21
N THR A 264 28.81 0.71 -20.28
CA THR A 264 29.29 1.41 -19.10
C THR A 264 28.11 1.89 -18.26
N SER A 265 28.12 1.64 -16.96
CA SER A 265 27.07 2.09 -16.05
C SER A 265 27.06 3.61 -15.90
N TYR A 266 25.86 4.19 -15.84
CA TYR A 266 25.66 5.59 -15.54
C TYR A 266 26.12 5.89 -14.10
N ASP A 267 26.84 6.99 -13.94
CA ASP A 267 27.27 7.48 -12.62
C ASP A 267 27.01 8.98 -12.61
N SER A 268 26.04 9.42 -11.82
CA SER A 268 25.64 10.82 -11.75
C SER A 268 26.79 11.73 -11.29
N SER A 269 27.74 11.23 -10.50
CA SER A 269 28.93 11.99 -10.07
C SER A 269 29.97 12.18 -11.18
N LYS A 270 29.87 11.41 -12.28
CA LYS A 270 30.83 11.45 -13.41
C LYS A 270 30.21 11.92 -14.72
N HIS A 271 28.92 11.66 -14.91
CA HIS A 271 28.19 11.79 -16.17
C HIS A 271 26.91 12.62 -16.03
N HIS A 272 26.81 13.51 -15.05
CA HIS A 272 25.63 14.38 -14.97
C HIS A 272 25.49 15.27 -16.20
N TYR A 273 24.35 15.21 -16.90
CA TYR A 273 24.10 15.97 -18.14
C TYR A 273 24.29 17.49 -18.00
N LYS A 274 24.09 18.04 -16.80
CA LYS A 274 24.28 19.47 -16.50
C LYS A 274 25.63 19.80 -15.84
N ASN A 275 26.19 18.88 -15.04
CA ASN A 275 27.34 19.18 -14.18
C ASN A 275 28.66 18.64 -14.78
N HIS A 276 28.57 17.66 -15.67
CA HIS A 276 29.70 16.98 -16.30
C HIS A 276 29.49 16.80 -17.82
N SER A 277 28.98 17.83 -18.50
CA SER A 277 28.63 17.80 -19.93
C SER A 277 29.78 17.45 -20.90
N GLY A 278 31.04 17.57 -20.47
CA GLY A 278 32.19 17.12 -21.28
C GLY A 278 32.44 15.61 -21.24
N ARG A 279 31.81 14.88 -20.31
CA ARG A 279 31.91 13.43 -20.12
C ARG A 279 30.57 12.71 -20.26
N PHE A 280 29.47 13.46 -20.37
CA PHE A 280 28.13 12.99 -20.67
C PHE A 280 27.90 13.08 -22.18
#